data_AF-A0A1J5GT69-F1
#
_entry.id   AF-A0A1J5GT69-F1
#
_cell.length_a   1.000
_cell.length_b   1.000
_cell.length_c   1.000
_cell.angle_alpha   90.00
_cell.angle_beta   90.00
_cell.angle_gamma   90.00
#
_symmetry.space_group_name_H-M   'P 1'
#
loop_
_entity.id
_entity.type
_entity.pdbx_description
1 polymer ?
#
loop_
_entity_poly.entity_id
_entity_poly.type
_entity_poly.pdbx_seq_one_letter_code
_entity_poly.pdbx_strand_id
1 'polypeptide(L)'
;MSPKIIIECSYLVTTSSGQGDKSKAEISIDSLIKEHYSDAHFLGFVDGIGWYVRKNDLKRMVTAYEDVFTFHEEELERFKQLLKELLVNDQ
;
A
#
# COMPACT_ATOMS: atom_id res chain seq x y z
N MET A 1 -14.84 1.07 16.42
CA MET A 1 -13.77 0.07 16.22
C MET A 1 -12.67 0.76 15.44
N SER A 2 -11.43 0.68 15.90
CA SER A 2 -10.28 1.20 15.14
C SER A 2 -9.84 0.14 14.13
N PRO A 3 -9.62 0.49 12.85
CA PRO A 3 -9.05 -0.41 11.87
C PRO A 3 -7.63 -0.82 12.29
N LYS A 4 -7.27 -2.08 12.06
CA LYS A 4 -5.90 -2.59 12.30
C LYS A 4 -5.07 -2.67 11.03
N ILE A 5 -5.73 -2.77 9.88
CA ILE A 5 -5.08 -2.87 8.57
C ILE A 5 -5.89 -2.04 7.57
N ILE A 6 -5.19 -1.21 6.81
CA ILE A 6 -5.73 -0.43 5.69
C ILE A 6 -4.90 -0.80 4.47
N ILE A 7 -5.58 -1.17 3.37
CA ILE A 7 -4.93 -1.66 2.15
C ILE A 7 -5.37 -0.80 0.97
N GLU A 8 -4.41 -0.27 0.23
CA GLU A 8 -4.65 0.45 -1.02
C GLU A 8 -4.16 -0.36 -2.22
N CYS A 9 -5.00 -0.50 -3.25
CA CYS A 9 -4.68 -1.27 -4.44
C CYS A 9 -4.57 -0.37 -5.69
N SER A 10 -3.41 -0.39 -6.32
CA SER A 10 -3.06 0.40 -7.51
C SER A 10 -2.89 -0.49 -8.75
N TYR A 11 -3.81 -0.36 -9.70
CA TYR A 11 -3.86 -1.14 -10.95
C TYR A 11 -3.49 -0.31 -12.21
N LEU A 12 -3.07 -1.02 -13.27
CA LEU A 12 -2.56 -0.52 -14.55
C LEU A 12 -3.39 0.61 -15.21
N VAL A 13 -4.72 0.57 -15.09
CA VAL A 13 -5.64 1.48 -15.79
C VAL A 13 -5.99 2.69 -14.91
N THR A 14 -4.98 3.42 -14.45
CA THR A 14 -5.19 4.80 -14.00
C THR A 14 -4.38 5.73 -14.89
N THR A 15 -5.09 6.43 -15.77
CA THR A 15 -4.57 7.34 -16.80
C THR A 15 -3.47 8.26 -16.26
N SER A 16 -2.42 8.44 -17.05
CA SER A 16 -1.12 9.06 -16.68
C SER A 16 -1.19 10.45 -16.04
N SER A 17 -2.30 11.18 -16.18
CA SER A 17 -2.55 12.49 -15.57
C SER A 17 -2.89 12.43 -14.07
N GLY A 18 -3.43 11.32 -13.55
CA GLY A 18 -3.85 11.19 -12.15
C GLY A 18 -2.80 10.56 -11.24
N GLN A 19 -1.72 9.99 -11.78
CA GLN A 19 -0.73 9.24 -11.00
C GLN A 19 0.15 10.15 -10.12
N GLY A 20 0.44 11.38 -10.60
CA GLY A 20 1.18 12.38 -9.80
C GLY A 20 0.38 12.91 -8.63
N ASP A 21 -0.90 13.21 -8.84
CA ASP A 21 -1.79 13.68 -7.78
C ASP A 21 -2.14 12.56 -6.80
N LYS A 22 -2.26 11.31 -7.27
CA LYS A 22 -2.36 10.13 -6.39
C LYS A 22 -1.17 10.00 -5.46
N SER A 23 0.06 10.11 -5.97
CA SER A 23 1.24 9.98 -5.11
C SER A 23 1.28 11.03 -3.99
N LYS A 24 0.74 12.24 -4.21
CA LYS A 24 0.63 13.28 -3.17
C LYS A 24 -0.54 13.02 -2.21
N ALA A 25 -1.65 12.51 -2.73
CA ALA A 25 -2.81 12.15 -1.92
C ALA A 25 -2.47 10.98 -0.97
N GLU A 26 -1.77 9.95 -1.45
CA GLU A 26 -1.37 8.78 -0.67
C GLU A 26 -0.42 9.15 0.48
N ILE A 27 0.54 10.05 0.24
CA ILE A 27 1.41 10.60 1.30
C ILE A 27 0.60 11.37 2.36
N SER A 28 -0.42 12.10 1.93
CA SER A 28 -1.29 12.84 2.85
C SER A 28 -2.19 11.89 3.65
N ILE A 29 -2.64 10.81 3.03
CA ILE A 29 -3.45 9.75 3.65
C ILE A 29 -2.63 9.00 4.70
N ASP A 30 -1.38 8.65 4.42
CA ASP A 30 -0.48 8.03 5.41
C ASP A 30 -0.36 8.90 6.67
N SER A 31 -0.18 10.21 6.49
CA SER A 31 -0.10 11.16 7.61
C SER A 31 -1.40 11.20 8.43
N LEU A 32 -2.56 11.20 7.78
CA LEU A 32 -3.87 11.19 8.43
C LEU A 32 -4.19 9.85 9.11
N ILE A 33 -3.80 8.73 8.51
CA ILE A 33 -3.95 7.39 9.10
C ILE A 33 -3.13 7.32 10.37
N LYS A 34 -1.86 7.75 10.36
CA LYS A 34 -1.01 7.77 11.55
C LYS A 34 -1.55 8.68 12.65
N GLU A 35 -2.20 9.78 12.29
CA GLU A 35 -2.83 10.71 13.24
C GLU A 35 -4.08 10.10 13.91
N HIS A 36 -4.94 9.44 13.14
CA HIS A 36 -6.23 8.94 13.64
C HIS A 36 -6.21 7.47 14.08
N TYR A 37 -5.27 6.69 13.56
CA TYR A 37 -5.17 5.24 13.71
C TYR A 37 -3.69 4.84 13.75
N SER A 38 -2.96 5.29 14.77
CA SER A 38 -1.52 5.03 14.96
C SER A 38 -1.12 3.55 14.96
N ASP A 39 -2.07 2.68 15.29
CA ASP A 39 -1.87 1.23 15.40
C ASP A 39 -2.33 0.49 14.13
N ALA A 40 -2.76 1.21 13.08
CA ALA A 40 -3.19 0.62 11.83
C ALA A 40 -2.02 0.47 10.85
N HIS A 41 -1.85 -0.73 10.31
CA HIS A 41 -0.88 -1.01 9.26
C HIS A 41 -1.39 -0.51 7.91
N PHE A 42 -0.60 0.31 7.21
CA PHE A 42 -0.94 0.83 5.88
C PHE A 42 -0.13 0.11 4.79
N LEU A 43 -0.80 -0.70 3.98
CA LEU A 43 -0.20 -1.61 3.01
C LEU A 43 -0.58 -1.24 1.58
N GLY A 44 0.39 -1.31 0.65
CA GLY A 44 0.18 -1.03 -0.76
C GLY A 44 0.17 -2.29 -1.62
N PHE A 45 -0.80 -2.47 -2.50
CA PHE A 45 -0.81 -3.49 -3.54
C PHE A 45 -0.60 -2.87 -4.92
N VAL A 46 0.47 -3.25 -5.61
CA VAL A 46 0.90 -2.59 -6.85
C VAL A 46 1.03 -3.59 -7.99
N ASP A 47 0.35 -3.30 -9.10
CA ASP A 47 0.53 -4.03 -10.35
C ASP A 47 1.81 -3.58 -11.07
N GLY A 48 2.90 -4.34 -10.91
CA GLY A 48 4.25 -3.97 -11.30
C GLY A 48 4.46 -3.61 -12.78
N ILE A 49 3.63 -4.12 -13.69
CA ILE A 49 3.74 -3.83 -15.13
C ILE A 49 3.43 -2.35 -15.43
N GLY A 50 2.53 -1.73 -14.66
CA GLY A 50 2.09 -0.34 -14.86
C GLY A 50 3.14 0.71 -14.51
N TRP A 51 4.14 0.29 -13.74
CA TRP A 51 5.15 1.17 -13.16
C TRP A 51 6.54 1.02 -13.78
N TYR A 52 6.71 0.07 -14.71
CA TYR A 52 8.00 -0.21 -15.37
C TYR A 52 8.61 1.04 -16.04
N VAL A 53 7.77 1.88 -16.64
CA VAL A 53 8.17 3.13 -17.31
C VAL A 53 8.23 4.34 -16.37
N ARG A 54 7.79 4.23 -15.11
CA ARG A 54 7.75 5.33 -14.11
C ARG A 54 8.42 4.95 -12.78
N LYS A 55 9.67 4.49 -12.86
CA LYS A 55 10.46 4.03 -11.69
C LYS A 55 10.59 5.06 -10.56
N ASN A 56 10.66 6.35 -10.88
CA ASN A 56 10.77 7.41 -9.87
C ASN A 56 9.45 7.66 -9.12
N ASP A 57 8.32 7.57 -9.83
CA ASP A 57 6.99 7.75 -9.22
C ASP A 57 6.65 6.51 -8.39
N LEU A 58 6.99 5.31 -8.88
CA LEU A 58 6.92 4.07 -8.11
C LEU A 58 7.70 4.19 -6.81
N LYS A 59 8.95 4.69 -6.86
CA LYS A 59 9.80 4.85 -5.67
C LYS A 59 9.18 5.77 -4.62
N ARG A 60 8.45 6.82 -5.03
CA ARG A 60 7.75 7.73 -4.12
C ARG A 60 6.49 7.12 -3.53
N MET A 61 5.77 6.33 -4.35
CA MET A 61 4.56 5.66 -3.92
C MET A 61 4.87 4.56 -2.90
N VAL A 62 5.87 3.72 -3.17
CA VAL A 62 6.26 2.65 -2.22
C VAL A 62 6.79 3.19 -0.89
N THR A 63 7.29 4.43 -0.83
CA THR A 63 7.70 5.05 0.44
C THR A 63 6.55 5.55 1.31
N ALA A 64 5.32 5.61 0.77
CA ALA A 64 4.14 6.00 1.54
C ALA A 64 3.53 4.84 2.33
N TYR A 65 3.79 3.60 1.92
CA TYR A 65 3.28 2.40 2.59
C TYR A 65 4.32 1.83 3.56
N GLU A 66 3.86 1.12 4.58
CA GLU A 66 4.74 0.35 5.49
C GLU A 66 5.30 -0.88 4.78
N ASP A 67 4.50 -1.50 3.92
CA ASP A 67 4.90 -2.64 3.09
C ASP A 67 4.14 -2.63 1.77
N VAL A 68 4.76 -3.20 0.73
CA VAL A 68 4.21 -3.24 -0.62
C VAL A 68 4.22 -4.65 -1.16
N PHE A 69 3.06 -5.08 -1.65
CA PHE A 69 2.83 -6.37 -2.26
C PHE A 69 2.52 -6.22 -3.75
N THR A 70 2.75 -7.28 -4.50
CA THR A 70 2.22 -7.42 -5.86
C THR A 70 1.17 -8.51 -5.89
N PHE A 71 0.47 -8.63 -7.02
CA PHE A 71 -0.48 -9.73 -7.24
C PHE A 71 0.19 -11.04 -7.67
N HIS A 72 1.53 -11.10 -7.61
CA HIS A 72 2.26 -12.35 -7.82
C HIS A 72 1.98 -13.34 -6.68
N GLU A 73 1.91 -14.63 -7.00
CA GLU A 73 1.52 -15.68 -6.03
C GLU A 73 2.40 -15.68 -4.77
N GLU A 74 3.71 -15.49 -4.94
CA GLU A 74 4.66 -15.40 -3.83
C GLU A 74 4.38 -14.23 -2.88
N GLU A 75 4.02 -13.06 -3.42
CA GLU A 75 3.68 -11.87 -2.62
C GLU A 75 2.32 -12.04 -1.93
N LEU A 76 1.39 -12.76 -2.55
CA LEU A 76 0.13 -13.13 -1.91
C LEU A 76 0.33 -14.10 -0.74
N GLU A 77 1.25 -15.06 -0.87
CA GLU A 77 1.62 -15.93 0.25
C GLU A 77 2.32 -15.16 1.37
N ARG A 78 3.22 -14.23 1.02
CA ARG A 78 3.86 -13.33 1.99
C ARG A 78 2.82 -12.48 2.74
N PHE A 79 1.85 -11.92 2.03
CA PHE A 79 0.74 -11.17 2.62
C PHE A 79 -0.10 -12.03 3.57
N LYS A 80 -0.40 -13.29 3.21
CA LYS A 80 -1.11 -14.22 4.11
C LYS A 80 -0.33 -14.49 5.39
N GLN A 81 0.99 -14.55 5.35
CA GLN A 81 1.81 -14.69 6.57
C GLN A 81 1.76 -13.42 7.42
N LEU A 82 1.88 -12.25 6.81
CA LEU A 82 1.72 -10.97 7.50
C LEU A 82 0.36 -10.89 8.22
N LEU A 83 -0.73 -11.27 7.54
CA LEU A 83 -2.06 -11.29 8.17
C LEU A 83 -2.14 -12.22 9.37
N LYS A 84 -1.49 -13.40 9.32
CA LYS A 84 -1.46 -14.31 10.47
C LYS A 84 -0.70 -13.67 11.63
N GLU A 85 0.45 -13.06 11.39
CA GLU A 85 1.23 -12.42 12.46
C GLU A 85 0.45 -11.27 13.10
N LEU A 86 -0.15 -10.40 12.29
CA LEU A 86 -0.89 -9.24 12.78
C LEU A 86 -2.18 -9.63 13.53
N LEU A 87 -2.91 -10.65 13.06
CA LEU A 87 -4.19 -11.04 13.65
C LEU A 87 -4.07 -12.09 14.77
N VAL A 88 -2.98 -12.86 14.83
CA VAL A 88 -2.73 -13.83 15.91
C VAL A 88 -2.10 -13.17 17.14
N ASN A 89 -1.27 -12.12 16.95
CA ASN A 89 -0.66 -11.38 18.07
C ASN A 89 -1.65 -10.48 18.84
N ASP A 90 -2.93 -10.48 18.46
CA ASP A 90 -4.02 -9.74 19.08
C ASP A 90 -4.85 -10.56 20.11
N GLN A 91 -4.39 -11.76 20.47
CA GLN A 91 -5.01 -12.61 21.51
C GLN A 91 -4.26 -12.62 22.83
#